data_AF-A0A1H4C3E6-F1
#
_entry.id   AF-A0A1H4C3E6-F1
#
_cell.length_a   1.000
_cell.length_b   1.000
_cell.length_c   1.000
_cell.angle_alpha   90.00
_cell.angle_beta   90.00
_cell.angle_gamma   90.00
#
_symmetry.space_group_name_H-M   'P 1'
#
loop_
_entity.id
_entity.type
_entity.pdbx_description
1 polymer ?
#
loop_
_entity_poly.entity_id
_entity_poly.type
_entity_poly.pdbx_seq_one_letter_code
_entity_poly.pdbx_strand_id
1 'polypeptide(L)'
;MPYSQPKSHITFILKPATDIVKEAVWSLNASSGGIEVYPLCSYLLHSLFLKLTGAQEQKLKCICWEIACRDFDYRYERLERNRYSECSDYNDKNMVYNDLIDEIRKHDESFTITDALKDEILADWRVSTQYMFENSLMSKCFKKKWDDYQSIISGVNRKWIMNGKQLLTNKDNLTAAERIPTCGLALKELFVRFVYAERNRCAHNTRSYQHNLPSMKGMMEEKYKLQNYFLFMSVLLLLDKIYVKLFGIYLEKENK
;
A
#
# COMPACT_ATOMS: atom_id res chain seq x y z
N MET A 1 -29.19 -15.21 -20.56
CA MET A 1 -28.80 -15.73 -19.24
C MET A 1 -28.03 -14.64 -18.52
N PRO A 2 -28.52 -14.12 -17.38
CA PRO A 2 -27.75 -13.15 -16.62
C PRO A 2 -26.56 -13.89 -15.99
N TYR A 3 -25.34 -13.51 -16.36
CA TYR A 3 -24.13 -13.98 -15.72
C TYR A 3 -24.19 -13.54 -14.24
N SER A 4 -24.48 -14.47 -13.35
CA SER A 4 -24.23 -14.26 -11.92
C SER A 4 -22.72 -14.23 -11.71
N GLN A 5 -22.11 -13.04 -11.86
CA GLN A 5 -20.76 -12.77 -11.38
C GLN A 5 -20.64 -13.28 -9.94
N PRO A 6 -19.54 -13.95 -9.54
CA PRO A 6 -19.42 -14.45 -8.19
C PRO A 6 -19.29 -13.25 -7.26
N LYS A 7 -20.32 -12.99 -6.45
CA LYS A 7 -20.32 -11.95 -5.40
C LYS A 7 -19.06 -11.99 -4.51
N SER A 8 -18.28 -13.06 -4.53
CA SER A 8 -17.02 -13.24 -3.78
C SER A 8 -15.89 -12.29 -4.20
N HIS A 9 -15.68 -12.00 -5.49
CA HIS A 9 -14.55 -11.17 -5.94
C HIS A 9 -14.75 -9.70 -5.55
N ILE A 10 -15.93 -9.15 -5.79
CA ILE A 10 -16.28 -7.78 -5.38
C ILE A 10 -16.18 -7.63 -3.85
N THR A 11 -16.70 -8.61 -3.11
CA THR A 11 -16.60 -8.63 -1.63
C THR A 11 -15.14 -8.66 -1.17
N PHE A 12 -14.27 -9.41 -1.85
CA PHE A 12 -12.84 -9.45 -1.54
C PHE A 12 -12.14 -8.13 -1.86
N ILE A 13 -12.46 -7.49 -2.99
CA ILE A 13 -11.86 -6.20 -3.37
C ILE A 13 -12.22 -5.13 -2.32
N LEU A 14 -13.48 -5.07 -1.91
CA LEU A 14 -13.98 -4.09 -0.94
C LEU A 14 -13.52 -4.36 0.50
N LYS A 15 -13.08 -5.58 0.83
CA LYS A 15 -12.57 -5.91 2.16
C LYS A 15 -11.29 -5.13 2.46
N PRO A 16 -11.22 -4.33 3.54
CA PRO A 16 -10.04 -3.51 3.81
C PRO A 16 -8.85 -4.36 4.27
N ALA A 17 -7.64 -4.06 3.77
CA ALA A 17 -6.42 -4.76 4.18
C ALA A 17 -6.06 -4.54 5.67
N THR A 18 -6.68 -3.55 6.32
CA THR A 18 -6.55 -3.32 7.76
C THR A 18 -6.96 -4.51 8.60
N ASP A 19 -7.89 -5.34 8.13
CA ASP A 19 -8.38 -6.49 8.91
C ASP A 19 -7.28 -7.55 9.12
N ILE A 20 -6.41 -7.73 8.13
CA ILE A 20 -5.26 -8.64 8.21
C ILE A 20 -4.28 -8.17 9.31
N VAL A 21 -4.08 -6.85 9.41
CA VAL A 21 -3.20 -6.24 10.42
C VAL A 21 -3.82 -6.35 11.81
N LYS A 22 -5.12 -6.07 11.94
CA LYS A 22 -5.85 -6.17 13.21
C LYS A 22 -5.76 -7.56 13.80
N GLU A 23 -6.00 -8.59 12.99
CA GLU A 23 -5.91 -9.99 13.42
C GLU A 23 -4.52 -10.30 14.01
N ALA A 24 -3.45 -9.93 13.29
CA ALA A 24 -2.09 -10.16 13.75
C ALA A 24 -1.74 -9.38 15.05
N VAL A 25 -2.17 -8.11 15.14
CA VAL A 25 -1.92 -7.27 16.32
C VAL A 25 -2.68 -7.80 17.54
N TRP A 26 -3.92 -8.23 17.39
CA TRP A 26 -4.72 -8.77 18.50
C TRP A 26 -4.15 -10.10 19.01
N SER A 27 -3.73 -11.00 18.11
CA SER A 27 -3.05 -12.23 18.51
C SER A 27 -1.78 -11.96 19.32
N LEU A 28 -1.01 -10.95 18.93
CA LEU A 28 0.20 -10.57 19.64
C LEU A 28 -0.08 -9.93 21.00
N ASN A 29 -1.09 -9.04 21.07
CA ASN A 29 -1.47 -8.37 22.31
C ASN A 29 -2.01 -9.33 23.37
N ALA A 30 -2.49 -10.52 22.97
CA ALA A 30 -2.89 -11.57 23.89
C ALA A 30 -1.71 -12.28 24.58
N SER A 31 -0.46 -12.06 24.13
CA SER A 31 0.73 -12.63 24.76
C SER A 31 1.18 -11.84 25.99
N SER A 32 1.95 -12.49 26.88
CA SER A 32 2.43 -11.99 28.18
C SER A 32 3.35 -10.76 28.16
N GLY A 33 3.74 -10.27 26.97
CA GLY A 33 4.49 -9.03 26.81
C GLY A 33 5.92 -9.04 27.37
N GLY A 34 6.51 -10.21 27.61
CA GLY A 34 7.89 -10.34 28.08
C GLY A 34 8.94 -10.14 26.98
N ILE A 35 10.21 -10.33 27.34
CA ILE A 35 11.37 -10.13 26.44
C ILE A 35 11.33 -11.10 25.26
N GLU A 36 10.77 -12.30 25.46
CA GLU A 36 10.54 -13.32 24.44
C GLU A 36 9.69 -12.82 23.27
N VAL A 37 8.91 -11.77 23.48
CA VAL A 37 8.02 -11.24 22.45
C VAL A 37 8.79 -10.40 21.42
N TYR A 38 9.99 -9.91 21.72
CA TYR A 38 10.79 -9.14 20.77
C TYR A 38 11.14 -9.92 19.48
N PRO A 39 11.75 -11.13 19.55
CA PRO A 39 11.99 -11.93 18.34
C PRO A 39 10.68 -12.35 17.66
N LEU A 40 9.62 -12.66 18.43
CA LEU A 40 8.31 -13.00 17.89
C LEU A 40 7.73 -11.86 17.03
N CYS A 41 7.76 -10.63 17.55
CA CYS A 41 7.35 -9.43 16.83
C CYS A 41 8.12 -9.24 15.52
N SER A 42 9.43 -9.52 15.51
CA SER A 42 10.25 -9.41 14.30
C SER A 42 9.81 -10.38 13.21
N TYR A 43 9.56 -11.65 13.55
CA TYR A 43 9.04 -12.64 12.60
C TYR A 43 7.60 -12.32 12.17
N LEU A 44 6.78 -11.83 13.10
CA LEU A 44 5.41 -11.46 12.82
C LEU A 44 5.34 -10.27 11.84
N LEU A 45 6.15 -9.22 12.02
CA LEU A 45 6.23 -8.09 11.08
C LEU A 45 6.62 -8.54 9.67
N HIS A 46 7.59 -9.45 9.58
CA HIS A 46 8.05 -9.98 8.30
C HIS A 46 6.94 -10.76 7.58
N SER A 47 6.30 -11.69 8.29
CA SER A 47 5.22 -12.51 7.73
C SER A 47 3.96 -11.67 7.41
N LEU A 48 3.61 -10.72 8.27
CA LEU A 48 2.49 -9.79 8.04
C LEU A 48 2.73 -8.93 6.81
N PHE A 49 3.96 -8.41 6.65
CA PHE A 49 4.33 -7.62 5.48
C PHE A 49 4.17 -8.43 4.18
N LEU A 50 4.65 -9.69 4.13
CA LEU A 50 4.46 -10.57 2.98
C LEU A 50 2.98 -10.87 2.70
N LYS A 51 2.18 -11.14 3.74
CA LYS A 51 0.73 -11.35 3.61
C LYS A 51 0.03 -10.11 3.02
N LEU A 52 0.39 -8.91 3.47
CA LEU A 52 -0.17 -7.66 2.96
C LEU A 52 0.21 -7.41 1.50
N THR A 53 1.48 -7.62 1.12
CA THR A 53 1.90 -7.47 -0.27
C THR A 53 1.17 -8.46 -1.19
N GLY A 54 1.05 -9.71 -0.75
CA GLY A 54 0.33 -10.74 -1.52
C GLY A 54 -1.17 -10.43 -1.64
N ALA A 55 -1.82 -10.01 -0.55
CA ALA A 55 -3.22 -9.61 -0.57
C ALA A 55 -3.47 -8.43 -1.52
N GLN A 56 -2.56 -7.45 -1.54
CA GLN A 56 -2.65 -6.32 -2.45
C GLN A 56 -2.47 -6.74 -3.92
N GLU A 57 -1.48 -7.58 -4.22
CA GLU A 57 -1.26 -8.13 -5.57
C GLU A 57 -2.51 -8.86 -6.08
N GLN A 58 -3.10 -9.74 -5.26
CA GLN A 58 -4.32 -10.45 -5.62
C GLN A 58 -5.51 -9.52 -5.80
N LYS A 59 -5.65 -8.49 -4.96
CA LYS A 59 -6.72 -7.50 -5.08
C LYS A 59 -6.66 -6.76 -6.42
N LEU A 60 -5.47 -6.34 -6.85
CA LEU A 60 -5.29 -5.67 -8.14
C LEU A 60 -5.63 -6.58 -9.32
N LYS A 61 -5.25 -7.85 -9.24
CA LYS A 61 -5.62 -8.85 -10.25
C LYS A 61 -7.14 -9.06 -10.31
N CYS A 62 -7.81 -9.13 -9.15
CA CYS A 62 -9.27 -9.22 -9.10
C CYS A 62 -9.94 -7.98 -9.69
N ILE A 63 -9.44 -6.77 -9.43
CA ILE A 63 -9.95 -5.53 -10.05
C ILE A 63 -9.84 -5.62 -11.58
N CYS A 64 -8.65 -6.00 -12.09
CA CYS A 64 -8.44 -6.13 -13.53
C CYS A 64 -9.36 -7.18 -14.15
N TRP A 65 -9.58 -8.29 -13.45
CA TRP A 65 -10.50 -9.34 -13.89
C TRP A 65 -11.93 -8.79 -13.97
N GLU A 66 -12.44 -8.14 -12.93
CA GLU A 66 -13.80 -7.58 -12.92
C GLU A 66 -14.03 -6.61 -14.09
N ILE A 67 -13.06 -5.73 -14.37
CA ILE A 67 -13.12 -4.83 -15.53
C ILE A 67 -13.11 -5.64 -16.84
N ALA A 68 -12.17 -6.57 -17.01
CA ALA A 68 -12.05 -7.39 -18.22
C ALA A 68 -13.25 -8.33 -18.45
N CYS A 69 -14.03 -8.63 -17.42
CA CYS A 69 -15.28 -9.37 -17.57
C CYS A 69 -16.40 -8.53 -18.20
N ARG A 70 -16.30 -7.21 -18.13
CA ARG A 70 -17.35 -6.28 -18.55
C ARG A 70 -16.99 -5.57 -19.86
N ASP A 71 -15.72 -5.20 -20.01
CA ASP A 71 -15.18 -4.60 -21.22
C ASP A 71 -14.32 -5.61 -22.02
N PHE A 72 -14.78 -5.95 -23.22
CA PHE A 72 -14.10 -6.86 -24.14
C PHE A 72 -12.86 -6.25 -24.79
N ASP A 73 -12.86 -4.95 -25.06
CA ASP A 73 -11.72 -4.24 -25.63
C ASP A 73 -10.59 -4.14 -24.61
N TYR A 74 -10.93 -3.83 -23.36
CA TYR A 74 -9.99 -3.85 -22.23
C TYR A 74 -9.38 -5.25 -22.04
N ARG A 75 -10.22 -6.30 -22.12
CA ARG A 75 -9.76 -7.69 -22.01
C ARG A 75 -8.73 -8.01 -23.08
N TYR A 76 -9.00 -7.64 -24.33
CA TYR A 76 -8.11 -7.89 -25.45
C TYR A 76 -6.77 -7.14 -25.28
N GLU A 77 -6.83 -5.86 -24.91
CA GLU A 77 -5.62 -5.05 -24.70
C GLU A 77 -4.73 -5.58 -23.57
N ARG A 78 -5.34 -6.00 -22.45
CA ARG A 78 -4.60 -6.36 -21.23
C ARG A 78 -4.19 -7.82 -21.12
N LEU A 79 -4.86 -8.75 -21.81
CA LEU A 79 -4.47 -10.16 -21.81
C LEU A 79 -3.54 -10.51 -22.98
N GLU A 80 -3.69 -9.86 -24.14
CA GLU A 80 -2.93 -10.22 -25.33
C GLU A 80 -1.78 -9.25 -25.64
N ARG A 81 -2.01 -7.93 -25.59
CA ARG A 81 -1.02 -6.93 -26.01
C ARG A 81 -0.09 -6.49 -24.87
N ASN A 82 -0.67 -5.99 -23.77
CA ASN A 82 0.05 -5.42 -22.63
C ASN A 82 -0.27 -6.19 -21.34
N ARG A 83 0.33 -7.38 -21.21
CA ARG A 83 0.17 -8.22 -20.01
C ARG A 83 0.78 -7.56 -18.79
N TYR A 84 0.02 -7.53 -17.70
CA TYR A 84 0.57 -7.27 -16.37
C TYR A 84 1.57 -8.36 -16.00
N SER A 85 2.56 -8.00 -15.19
CA SER A 85 3.37 -9.00 -14.49
C SER A 85 2.56 -9.50 -13.28
N GLU A 86 3.20 -9.59 -12.10
CA GLU A 86 2.56 -10.03 -10.87
C GLU A 86 1.82 -8.91 -10.11
N CYS A 87 1.72 -7.70 -10.69
CA CYS A 87 1.18 -6.50 -10.03
C CYS A 87 1.95 -6.08 -8.75
N SER A 88 3.17 -6.58 -8.58
CA SER A 88 4.09 -6.24 -7.49
C SER A 88 4.74 -4.87 -7.69
N ASP A 89 5.06 -4.55 -8.95
CA ASP A 89 5.84 -3.39 -9.33
C ASP A 89 5.01 -2.11 -9.29
N TYR A 90 5.68 -0.98 -9.08
CA TYR A 90 5.00 0.32 -9.10
C TYR A 90 4.35 0.63 -10.46
N ASN A 91 4.99 0.23 -11.56
CA ASN A 91 4.48 0.50 -12.90
C ASN A 91 3.14 -0.19 -13.13
N ASP A 92 3.04 -1.48 -12.79
CA ASP A 92 1.79 -2.24 -12.87
C ASP A 92 0.70 -1.60 -12.00
N LYS A 93 1.04 -1.20 -10.76
CA LYS A 93 0.11 -0.51 -9.86
C LYS A 93 -0.40 0.80 -10.46
N ASN A 94 0.49 1.59 -11.07
CA ASN A 94 0.13 2.83 -11.73
C ASN A 94 -0.70 2.59 -13.01
N MET A 95 -0.48 1.49 -13.71
CA MET A 95 -1.30 1.09 -14.86
C MET A 95 -2.72 0.78 -14.40
N VAL A 96 -2.92 -0.14 -13.44
CA VAL A 96 -4.24 -0.48 -12.89
C VAL A 96 -4.99 0.75 -12.37
N TYR A 97 -4.27 1.70 -11.77
CA TYR A 97 -4.84 2.97 -11.35
C TYR A 97 -5.37 3.81 -12.52
N ASN A 98 -4.59 3.95 -13.60
CA ASN A 98 -5.03 4.68 -14.79
C ASN A 98 -6.19 3.97 -15.48
N ASP A 99 -6.15 2.64 -15.55
CA ASP A 99 -7.24 1.84 -16.11
C ASP A 99 -8.55 2.07 -15.36
N LEU A 100 -8.51 2.03 -14.02
CA LEU A 100 -9.69 2.37 -13.21
C LEU A 100 -10.24 3.76 -13.51
N ILE A 101 -9.37 4.76 -13.69
CA ILE A 101 -9.81 6.12 -14.01
C ILE A 101 -10.43 6.19 -15.41
N ASP A 102 -9.80 5.54 -16.39
CA ASP A 102 -10.27 5.57 -17.77
C ASP A 102 -11.60 4.81 -17.91
N GLU A 103 -11.79 3.71 -17.17
CA GLU A 103 -13.10 3.03 -17.07
C GLU A 103 -14.16 3.90 -16.38
N ILE A 104 -13.82 4.56 -15.27
CA ILE A 104 -14.76 5.49 -14.62
C ILE A 104 -15.15 6.62 -15.58
N ARG A 105 -14.21 7.11 -16.39
CA ARG A 105 -14.46 8.16 -17.40
C ARG A 105 -15.37 7.72 -18.54
N LYS A 106 -15.34 6.45 -18.93
CA LYS A 106 -16.29 5.91 -19.93
C LYS A 106 -17.74 6.01 -19.43
N HIS A 107 -17.95 5.85 -18.12
CA HIS A 107 -19.28 5.96 -17.51
C HIS A 107 -19.63 7.39 -17.06
N ASP A 108 -18.63 8.21 -16.71
CA ASP A 108 -18.80 9.61 -16.30
C ASP A 108 -17.64 10.48 -16.83
N GLU A 109 -17.86 11.11 -17.98
CA GLU A 109 -16.88 11.97 -18.65
C GLU A 109 -16.41 13.16 -17.77
N SER A 110 -17.17 13.53 -16.74
CA SER A 110 -16.85 14.65 -15.83
C SER A 110 -15.98 14.24 -14.64
N PHE A 111 -15.69 12.95 -14.47
CA PHE A 111 -15.01 12.47 -13.27
C PHE A 111 -13.58 13.01 -13.17
N THR A 112 -13.37 13.82 -12.13
CA THR A 112 -12.07 14.33 -11.72
C THR A 112 -11.82 13.96 -10.26
N ILE A 113 -10.56 13.68 -9.95
CA ILE A 113 -10.15 13.39 -8.57
C ILE A 113 -10.17 14.69 -7.79
N THR A 114 -11.23 14.89 -7.01
CA THR A 114 -11.40 16.06 -6.15
C THR A 114 -10.40 16.02 -5.00
N ASP A 115 -9.87 17.18 -4.60
CA ASP A 115 -9.00 17.31 -3.42
C ASP A 115 -9.68 16.80 -2.14
N ALA A 116 -11.01 16.95 -2.03
CA ALA A 116 -11.80 16.41 -0.92
C ALA A 116 -11.69 14.89 -0.80
N LEU A 117 -11.65 14.15 -1.93
CA LEU A 117 -11.50 12.69 -1.92
C LEU A 117 -10.12 12.28 -1.40
N LYS A 118 -9.07 13.02 -1.79
CA LYS A 118 -7.71 12.78 -1.31
C LYS A 118 -7.59 13.03 0.18
N ASP A 119 -8.17 14.12 0.66
CA ASP A 119 -8.17 14.46 2.09
C ASP A 119 -8.96 13.43 2.92
N GLU A 120 -10.09 12.92 2.41
CA GLU A 120 -10.87 11.83 3.05
C GLU A 120 -10.03 10.55 3.19
N ILE A 121 -9.40 10.09 2.09
CA ILE A 121 -8.57 8.88 2.08
C ILE A 121 -7.39 9.02 3.05
N LEU A 122 -6.74 10.19 3.07
CA LEU A 122 -5.62 10.46 3.96
C LEU A 122 -6.02 10.50 5.43
N ALA A 123 -7.17 11.10 5.75
CA ALA A 123 -7.69 11.14 7.11
C ALA A 123 -8.03 9.72 7.61
N ASP A 124 -8.77 8.95 6.82
CA ASP A 124 -9.14 7.57 7.16
C ASP A 124 -7.90 6.68 7.31
N TRP A 125 -6.91 6.82 6.42
CA TRP A 125 -5.65 6.10 6.51
C TRP A 125 -4.87 6.44 7.78
N ARG A 126 -4.74 7.73 8.14
CA ARG A 126 -4.04 8.16 9.36
C ARG A 126 -4.72 7.62 10.61
N VAL A 127 -6.03 7.78 10.73
CA VAL A 127 -6.82 7.28 11.87
C VAL A 127 -6.73 5.76 11.96
N SER A 128 -6.93 5.05 10.85
CA SER A 128 -6.85 3.59 10.80
C SER A 128 -5.48 3.08 11.25
N THR A 129 -4.41 3.71 10.75
CA THR A 129 -3.05 3.25 11.04
C THR A 129 -2.61 3.59 12.46
N GLN A 130 -3.00 4.76 12.97
CA GLN A 130 -2.75 5.13 14.37
C GLN A 130 -3.48 4.17 15.32
N TYR A 131 -4.78 3.94 15.10
CA TYR A 131 -5.57 3.02 15.92
C TYR A 131 -4.98 1.60 16.00
N MET A 132 -4.45 1.09 14.89
CA MET A 132 -3.89 -0.26 14.84
C MET A 132 -2.58 -0.41 15.63
N PHE A 133 -1.73 0.61 15.64
CA PHE A 133 -0.37 0.48 16.14
C PHE A 133 -0.10 1.21 17.47
N GLU A 134 -0.80 2.30 17.79
CA GLU A 134 -0.47 3.19 18.92
C GLU A 134 -0.42 2.46 20.28
N ASN A 135 -1.31 1.48 20.50
CA ASN A 135 -1.35 0.68 21.73
C ASN A 135 -0.90 -0.78 21.55
N SER A 136 -0.39 -1.13 20.37
CA SER A 136 0.05 -2.49 20.09
C SER A 136 1.32 -2.85 20.85
N LEU A 137 1.46 -4.12 21.22
CA LEU A 137 2.72 -4.61 21.79
C LEU A 137 3.89 -4.44 20.81
N MET A 138 3.60 -4.46 19.50
CA MET A 138 4.54 -4.23 18.42
C MET A 138 5.19 -2.84 18.49
N SER A 139 4.41 -1.79 18.77
CA SER A 139 4.93 -0.42 18.91
C SER A 139 5.75 -0.25 20.18
N LYS A 140 5.39 -0.96 21.26
CA LYS A 140 6.20 -1.01 22.49
C LYS A 140 7.56 -1.68 22.24
N CYS A 141 7.58 -2.82 21.55
CA CYS A 141 8.82 -3.53 21.22
C CYS A 141 9.74 -2.72 20.28
N PHE A 142 9.16 -1.96 19.36
CA PHE A 142 9.90 -1.19 18.35
C PHE A 142 9.63 0.32 18.42
N LYS A 143 9.66 0.87 19.64
CA LYS A 143 9.32 2.29 19.93
C LYS A 143 10.05 3.28 19.00
N LYS A 144 11.37 3.17 18.90
CA LYS A 144 12.18 4.05 18.03
C LYS A 144 11.68 4.06 16.58
N LYS A 145 11.39 2.88 16.02
CA LYS A 145 10.89 2.77 14.65
C LYS A 145 9.48 3.35 14.53
N TRP A 146 8.65 3.18 15.54
CA TRP A 146 7.33 3.81 15.56
C TRP A 146 7.41 5.34 15.58
N ASP A 147 8.29 5.92 16.40
CA ASP A 147 8.47 7.36 16.51
C ASP A 147 9.05 7.96 15.21
N ASP A 148 10.05 7.29 14.61
CA ASP A 148 10.59 7.65 13.28
C ASP A 148 9.49 7.64 12.21
N TYR A 149 8.60 6.65 12.27
CA TYR A 149 7.46 6.53 11.37
C TYR A 149 6.46 7.68 11.52
N GLN A 150 6.07 8.03 12.75
CA GLN A 150 5.14 9.14 13.02
C GLN A 150 5.70 10.46 12.48
N SER A 151 7.00 10.67 12.66
CA SER A 151 7.72 11.83 12.14
C SER A 151 7.61 11.91 10.61
N ILE A 152 7.85 10.80 9.91
CA ILE A 152 7.78 10.73 8.44
C ILE A 152 6.36 10.99 7.93
N ILE A 153 5.35 10.37 8.54
CA ILE A 153 3.95 10.49 8.08
C ILE A 153 3.37 11.87 8.27
N SER A 154 3.77 12.58 9.33
CA SER A 154 3.29 13.94 9.57
C SER A 154 3.53 14.88 8.37
N GLY A 155 4.56 14.59 7.55
CA GLY A 155 4.87 15.33 6.33
C GLY A 155 4.10 14.92 5.07
N VAL A 156 3.37 13.80 5.08
CA VAL A 156 2.67 13.29 3.89
C VAL A 156 1.34 14.01 3.72
N ASN A 157 1.22 14.80 2.64
CA ASN A 157 0.04 15.63 2.35
C ASN A 157 -0.68 15.18 1.06
N ARG A 158 -1.82 15.81 0.74
CA ARG A 158 -2.62 15.53 -0.47
C ARG A 158 -1.84 15.59 -1.78
N LYS A 159 -0.82 16.45 -1.85
CA LYS A 159 0.04 16.62 -3.02
C LYS A 159 0.84 15.37 -3.36
N TRP A 160 0.97 14.43 -2.43
CA TRP A 160 1.81 13.25 -2.59
C TRP A 160 1.12 12.14 -3.39
N ILE A 161 -0.20 12.22 -3.56
CA ILE A 161 -1.07 11.14 -4.01
C ILE A 161 -1.97 11.61 -5.15
N MET A 162 -2.21 10.73 -6.14
CA MET A 162 -3.24 10.86 -7.17
C MET A 162 -3.19 12.18 -7.94
N ASN A 163 -2.01 12.54 -8.48
CA ASN A 163 -1.86 13.73 -9.32
C ASN A 163 -1.97 13.33 -10.79
N GLY A 164 -3.17 13.50 -11.36
CA GLY A 164 -3.45 13.15 -12.76
C GLY A 164 -3.26 11.65 -13.00
N LYS A 165 -2.33 11.28 -13.89
CA LYS A 165 -2.00 9.88 -14.22
C LYS A 165 -0.99 9.22 -13.28
N GLN A 166 -0.57 9.92 -12.22
CA GLN A 166 0.40 9.43 -11.24
C GLN A 166 -0.30 9.03 -9.93
N LEU A 167 -0.28 7.75 -9.61
CA LEU A 167 -0.74 7.19 -8.35
C LEU A 167 0.03 7.78 -7.16
N LEU A 168 1.37 7.73 -7.23
CA LEU A 168 2.30 8.37 -6.31
C LEU A 168 3.14 9.40 -7.06
N THR A 169 3.31 10.58 -6.47
CA THR A 169 4.08 11.65 -7.12
C THR A 169 5.56 11.34 -7.25
N ASN A 170 6.12 11.78 -8.39
CA ASN A 170 7.57 11.84 -8.59
C ASN A 170 8.19 12.97 -7.77
N LYS A 171 9.51 12.87 -7.58
CA LYS A 171 10.34 13.89 -6.93
C LYS A 171 10.13 15.26 -7.56
N ASP A 172 10.08 15.35 -8.89
CA ASP A 172 10.03 16.61 -9.64
C ASP A 172 8.78 17.46 -9.37
N ASN A 173 7.70 16.85 -8.86
CA ASN A 173 6.43 17.52 -8.58
C ASN A 173 6.31 18.07 -7.15
N LEU A 174 7.29 17.82 -6.28
CA LEU A 174 7.30 18.24 -4.87
C LEU A 174 8.36 19.30 -4.62
N THR A 175 8.12 20.23 -3.69
CA THR A 175 9.17 21.19 -3.29
C THR A 175 10.21 20.53 -2.38
N ALA A 176 11.45 21.05 -2.35
CA ALA A 176 12.51 20.51 -1.49
C ALA A 176 12.13 20.54 0.00
N ALA A 177 11.36 21.55 0.44
CA ALA A 177 10.87 21.69 1.81
C ALA A 177 9.88 20.60 2.22
N GLU A 178 8.98 20.20 1.32
CA GLU A 178 8.02 19.11 1.58
C GLU A 178 8.74 17.76 1.72
N ARG A 179 9.91 17.57 1.09
CA ARG A 179 10.67 16.30 1.12
C ARG A 179 11.59 16.14 2.33
N ILE A 180 11.75 17.16 3.18
CA ILE A 180 12.58 17.09 4.39
C ILE A 180 12.19 15.90 5.30
N PRO A 181 10.90 15.70 5.66
CA PRO A 181 10.48 14.60 6.54
C PRO A 181 10.69 13.20 5.96
N THR A 182 10.73 13.04 4.62
CA THR A 182 10.99 11.76 3.94
C THR A 182 12.45 11.60 3.51
N CYS A 183 13.37 12.30 4.15
CA CYS A 183 14.81 12.27 3.86
C CYS A 183 15.12 12.60 2.38
N GLY A 184 14.38 13.55 1.79
CA GLY A 184 14.57 14.04 0.43
C GLY A 184 13.93 13.20 -0.68
N LEU A 185 13.18 12.14 -0.33
CA LEU A 185 12.56 11.21 -1.29
C LEU A 185 11.07 11.48 -1.48
N ALA A 186 10.57 11.24 -2.68
CA ALA A 186 9.13 11.20 -2.95
C ALA A 186 8.53 9.83 -2.58
N LEU A 187 7.21 9.76 -2.39
CA LEU A 187 6.53 8.52 -1.99
C LEU A 187 6.69 7.39 -3.02
N LYS A 188 6.78 7.72 -4.31
CA LYS A 188 7.13 6.74 -5.36
C LYS A 188 8.53 6.16 -5.17
N GLU A 189 9.54 7.02 -4.93
CA GLU A 189 10.92 6.56 -4.73
C GLU A 189 11.04 5.72 -3.46
N LEU A 190 10.31 6.09 -2.41
CA LEU A 190 10.21 5.33 -1.17
C LEU A 190 9.62 3.95 -1.41
N PHE A 191 8.54 3.87 -2.19
CA PHE A 191 7.94 2.60 -2.56
C PHE A 191 8.93 1.71 -3.34
N VAL A 192 9.54 2.23 -4.40
CA VAL A 192 10.43 1.43 -5.27
C VAL A 192 11.72 1.03 -4.53
N ARG A 193 12.36 1.96 -3.83
CA ARG A 193 13.68 1.72 -3.23
C ARG A 193 13.63 0.95 -1.92
N PHE A 194 12.54 1.08 -1.16
CA PHE A 194 12.44 0.45 0.15
C PHE A 194 11.36 -0.62 0.20
N VAL A 195 10.09 -0.29 -0.10
CA VAL A 195 8.97 -1.25 0.04
C VAL A 195 9.13 -2.43 -0.92
N TYR A 196 9.32 -2.15 -2.20
CA TYR A 196 9.46 -3.16 -3.24
C TYR A 196 10.76 -3.97 -3.09
N ALA A 197 11.88 -3.29 -2.84
CA ALA A 197 13.15 -3.95 -2.58
C ALA A 197 13.08 -4.88 -1.35
N GLU A 198 12.42 -4.44 -0.27
CA GLU A 198 12.25 -5.25 0.93
C GLU A 198 11.31 -6.43 0.68
N ARG A 199 10.22 -6.26 -0.08
CA ARG A 199 9.35 -7.37 -0.50
C ARG A 199 10.14 -8.45 -1.22
N ASN A 200 10.96 -8.07 -2.20
CA ASN A 200 11.79 -9.03 -2.93
C ASN A 200 12.82 -9.71 -2.02
N ARG A 201 13.42 -8.97 -1.09
CA ARG A 201 14.32 -9.57 -0.10
C ARG A 201 13.63 -10.61 0.77
N CYS A 202 12.42 -10.32 1.22
CA CYS A 202 11.60 -11.22 2.03
C CYS A 202 11.19 -12.47 1.23
N ALA A 203 10.68 -12.30 0.01
CA ALA A 203 10.23 -13.40 -0.84
C ALA A 203 11.35 -14.39 -1.20
N HIS A 204 12.55 -13.88 -1.45
CA HIS A 204 13.73 -14.71 -1.75
C HIS A 204 14.50 -15.14 -0.49
N ASN A 205 14.00 -14.81 0.71
CA ASN A 205 14.65 -15.05 1.99
C ASN A 205 16.16 -14.71 2.01
N THR A 206 16.53 -13.64 1.29
CA THR A 206 17.94 -13.25 1.08
C THR A 206 18.66 -12.90 2.38
N ARG A 207 17.91 -12.54 3.43
CA ARG A 207 18.44 -12.28 4.78
C ARG A 207 19.02 -13.53 5.46
N SER A 208 18.57 -14.73 5.09
CA SER A 208 19.11 -15.98 5.68
C SER A 208 20.52 -16.29 5.21
N TYR A 209 20.89 -15.84 4.01
CA TYR A 209 22.20 -16.12 3.39
C TYR A 209 23.19 -14.96 3.51
N GLN A 210 22.72 -13.76 3.88
CA GLN A 210 23.54 -12.57 3.95
C GLN A 210 23.73 -12.13 5.41
N HIS A 211 24.98 -12.11 5.89
CA HIS A 211 25.37 -11.40 7.12
C HIS A 211 25.30 -9.88 6.89
N ASN A 212 24.09 -9.36 6.67
CA ASN A 212 23.83 -7.95 6.38
C ASN A 212 23.38 -7.21 7.65
N LEU A 213 24.19 -7.27 8.70
CA LEU A 213 24.05 -6.31 9.78
C LEU A 213 24.50 -4.94 9.24
N PRO A 214 23.67 -3.89 9.34
CA PRO A 214 24.08 -2.57 8.91
C PRO A 214 25.32 -2.13 9.71
N SER A 215 26.31 -1.57 9.03
CA SER A 215 27.46 -0.97 9.70
C SER A 215 27.00 0.19 10.59
N MET A 216 27.74 0.50 11.67
CA MET A 216 27.41 1.67 12.52
C MET A 216 27.23 2.95 11.70
N LYS A 217 28.08 3.16 10.69
CA LYS A 217 27.97 4.29 9.76
C LYS A 217 26.64 4.28 9.00
N GLY A 218 26.22 3.12 8.50
CA GLY A 218 24.94 2.95 7.82
C GLY A 218 23.73 3.14 8.74
N MET A 219 23.84 2.82 10.03
CA MET A 219 22.77 3.07 11.02
C MET A 219 22.64 4.56 11.38
N MET A 220 23.71 5.34 11.21
CA MET A 220 23.71 6.79 11.44
C MET A 220 23.18 7.59 10.25
N GLU A 221 23.06 6.97 9.07
CA GLU A 221 22.49 7.63 7.90
C GLU A 221 20.98 7.89 8.10
N GLU A 222 20.51 9.08 7.72
CA GLU A 222 19.08 9.41 7.83
C GLU A 222 18.17 8.44 7.07
N LYS A 223 18.67 7.88 5.95
CA LYS A 223 17.96 6.88 5.15
C LYS A 223 17.69 5.58 5.90
N TYR A 224 18.42 5.29 6.98
CA TYR A 224 18.16 4.13 7.82
C TYR A 224 16.77 4.18 8.46
N LYS A 225 16.26 5.38 8.77
CA LYS A 225 14.90 5.58 9.30
C LYS A 225 13.80 5.08 8.37
N LEU A 226 14.09 5.04 7.07
CA LEU A 226 13.18 4.54 6.03
C LEU A 226 13.14 3.01 5.99
N GLN A 227 14.08 2.29 6.62
CA GLN A 227 14.05 0.83 6.75
C GLN A 227 13.12 0.38 7.88
N ASN A 228 11.83 0.61 7.67
CA ASN A 228 10.85 0.54 8.73
C ASN A 228 9.58 -0.20 8.28
N TYR A 229 9.28 -1.34 8.92
CA TYR A 229 8.10 -2.12 8.57
C TYR A 229 6.78 -1.38 8.84
N PHE A 230 6.71 -0.48 9.83
CA PHE A 230 5.52 0.35 10.04
C PHE A 230 5.28 1.27 8.84
N LEU A 231 6.34 1.89 8.34
CA LEU A 231 6.30 2.70 7.12
C LEU A 231 5.87 1.85 5.92
N PHE A 232 6.48 0.67 5.73
CA PHE A 232 6.15 -0.18 4.58
C PHE A 232 4.70 -0.63 4.59
N MET A 233 4.20 -1.11 5.74
CA MET A 233 2.80 -1.50 5.89
C MET A 233 1.87 -0.31 5.70
N SER A 234 2.20 0.87 6.23
CA SER A 234 1.37 2.06 6.07
C SER A 234 1.20 2.46 4.60
N VAL A 235 2.26 2.36 3.79
CA VAL A 235 2.21 2.69 2.37
C VAL A 235 1.34 1.67 1.62
N LEU A 236 1.42 0.39 1.97
CA LEU A 236 0.55 -0.64 1.39
C LEU A 236 -0.93 -0.42 1.75
N LEU A 237 -1.20 -0.05 3.00
CA LEU A 237 -2.56 0.27 3.47
C LEU A 237 -3.11 1.52 2.80
N LEU A 238 -2.27 2.55 2.58
CA LEU A 238 -2.66 3.74 1.85
C LEU A 238 -3.08 3.41 0.41
N LEU A 239 -2.26 2.60 -0.29
CA LEU A 239 -2.57 2.13 -1.62
C LEU A 239 -3.88 1.31 -1.64
N ASP A 240 -4.07 0.41 -0.67
CA ASP A 240 -5.31 -0.36 -0.54
C ASP A 240 -6.54 0.55 -0.43
N LYS A 241 -6.49 1.57 0.43
CA LYS A 241 -7.58 2.54 0.60
C LYS A 241 -7.90 3.29 -0.69
N ILE A 242 -6.87 3.68 -1.45
CA ILE A 242 -7.04 4.32 -2.76
C ILE A 242 -7.80 3.40 -3.73
N TYR A 243 -7.34 2.15 -3.90
CA TYR A 243 -7.97 1.23 -4.83
C TYR A 243 -9.40 0.86 -4.42
N VAL A 244 -9.63 0.60 -3.13
CA VAL A 244 -10.97 0.28 -2.61
C VAL A 244 -11.94 1.43 -2.86
N LYS A 245 -11.54 2.68 -2.58
CA LYS A 245 -12.39 3.85 -2.78
C LYS A 245 -12.69 4.09 -4.26
N LEU A 246 -11.68 4.01 -5.14
CA LEU A 246 -11.85 4.16 -6.59
C LEU A 246 -12.73 3.07 -7.18
N PHE A 247 -12.53 1.81 -6.77
CA PHE A 247 -13.36 0.70 -7.23
C PHE A 247 -14.81 0.83 -6.73
N GLY A 248 -15.02 1.33 -5.50
CA GLY A 248 -16.35 1.67 -5.00
C GLY A 248 -17.07 2.69 -5.88
N ILE A 249 -16.38 3.76 -6.28
CA ILE A 249 -16.92 4.77 -7.21
C ILE A 249 -17.24 4.16 -8.57
N TYR A 250 -16.37 3.31 -9.11
CA TYR A 250 -16.61 2.58 -10.35
C TYR A 250 -17.91 1.76 -10.29
N LEU A 251 -18.09 0.96 -9.23
CA LEU A 251 -19.31 0.17 -9.04
C LEU A 251 -20.57 1.04 -8.87
N GLU A 252 -20.49 2.18 -8.19
CA GLU A 252 -21.63 3.10 -8.05
C GLU A 252 -22.05 3.74 -9.38
N LYS A 253 -21.08 3.99 -10.27
CA LYS A 253 -21.32 4.60 -11.59
C LYS A 253 -21.82 3.58 -12.61
N GLU A 254 -21.38 2.35 -12.50
CA GLU A 254 -21.84 1.25 -13.36
C GLU A 254 -23.28 0.80 -13.04
N ASN A 255 -23.70 0.86 -11.78
CA ASN A 255 -25.06 0.47 -11.36
C ASN A 255 -26.12 1.57 -11.62
N LYS A 256 -25.74 2.72 -12.20
CA LYS A 256 -26.64 3.81 -12.59
C LYS A 256 -26.90 3.76 -14.10
#